data_AF-A0A7C9GKE4-F1
#
_entry.id   AF-A0A7C9GKE4-F1
#
_cell.length_a   1.000
_cell.length_b   1.000
_cell.length_c   1.000
_cell.angle_alpha   90.00
_cell.angle_beta   90.00
_cell.angle_gamma   90.00
#
_symmetry.space_group_name_H-M   'P 1'
#
loop_
_entity.id
_entity.type
_entity.pdbx_description
1 polymer ?
#
loop_
_entity_poly.entity_id
_entity_poly.type
_entity_poly.pdbx_seq_one_letter_code
_entity_poly.pdbx_strand_id
1 'polypeptide(L)'
;MSGLSAVISVKLKLGQDSYNVDLNIPSATPTPDAPFLFSVVSPEKGGQPANTLLEVAIGNSSNIYIAVAPPGSLLKETGVDKVVENLNVVVSEGKYNKTDKKFDKDKNK
;
A
#
# COMPACT_ATOMS: atom_id res chain seq x y z
N MET A 1 7.77 3.03 -27.74
CA MET A 1 8.45 3.63 -26.57
C MET A 1 8.90 2.50 -25.67
N SER A 2 10.19 2.40 -25.34
CA SER A 2 10.67 1.41 -24.37
C SER A 2 10.25 1.87 -22.97
N GLY A 3 9.22 1.24 -22.41
CA GLY A 3 8.82 1.50 -21.03
C GLY A 3 9.89 1.01 -20.06
N LEU A 4 10.31 1.87 -19.14
CA LEU A 4 11.18 1.48 -18.03
C LEU A 4 10.40 0.53 -17.13
N SER A 5 10.87 -0.71 -16.99
CA SER A 5 10.38 -1.65 -15.97
C SER A 5 11.39 -1.76 -14.84
N ALA A 6 10.93 -1.68 -13.60
CA ALA A 6 11.79 -1.85 -12.43
C ALA A 6 11.09 -2.67 -11.34
N VAL A 7 11.85 -3.55 -10.70
CA VAL A 7 11.46 -4.21 -9.46
C VAL A 7 12.44 -3.75 -8.40
N ILE A 8 11.94 -3.05 -7.39
CA ILE A 8 12.73 -2.52 -6.28
C ILE A 8 12.23 -3.19 -5.01
N SER A 9 13.11 -3.93 -4.34
CA SER A 9 12.84 -4.52 -3.03
C SER A 9 13.84 -3.96 -2.02
N VAL A 10 13.32 -3.32 -0.97
CA VAL A 10 14.13 -2.73 0.11
C VAL A 10 13.66 -3.31 1.43
N LYS A 11 14.62 -3.75 2.25
CA LYS A 11 14.36 -4.16 3.63
C LYS A 11 14.83 -3.07 4.58
N LEU A 12 13.89 -2.44 5.29
CA LEU A 12 14.18 -1.40 6.26
C LEU A 12 14.12 -1.97 7.68
N LYS A 13 14.90 -1.40 8.60
CA LYS A 13 14.82 -1.72 10.04
C LYS A 13 14.48 -0.45 10.80
N LEU A 14 13.40 -0.46 11.59
CA LEU A 14 13.04 0.62 12.50
C LEU A 14 12.84 -0.01 13.89
N GLY A 15 13.60 0.47 14.88
CA GLY A 15 13.63 -0.15 16.20
C GLY A 15 14.04 -1.62 16.14
N GLN A 16 13.18 -2.50 16.67
CA GLN A 16 13.38 -3.96 16.65
C GLN A 16 12.75 -4.66 15.45
N ASP A 17 12.01 -3.95 14.61
CA ASP A 17 11.26 -4.54 13.50
C ASP A 17 11.92 -4.28 12.15
N SER A 18 11.67 -5.21 11.23
CA SER A 18 12.04 -5.05 9.82
C SER A 18 10.79 -4.76 9.00
N TYR A 19 10.93 -4.23 7.80
CA TYR A 19 9.83 -3.95 6.87
C TYR A 19 10.28 -4.27 5.45
N ASN A 20 9.43 -4.93 4.68
CA ASN A 20 9.68 -5.17 3.26
C ASN A 20 8.92 -4.12 2.46
N VAL A 21 9.64 -3.40 1.62
CA VAL A 21 9.12 -2.42 0.68
C VAL A 21 9.31 -3.02 -0.71
N ASP A 22 8.20 -3.36 -1.36
CA ASP A 22 8.22 -3.92 -2.70
C ASP A 22 7.51 -2.95 -3.66
N LEU A 23 8.27 -2.49 -4.66
CA LEU A 23 7.79 -1.60 -5.71
C LEU A 23 7.98 -2.27 -7.07
N ASN A 24 6.86 -2.51 -7.74
CA ASN A 24 6.82 -2.99 -9.11
C ASN A 24 6.36 -1.85 -10.02
N ILE A 25 7.22 -1.43 -10.95
CA ILE A 25 6.91 -0.43 -11.97
C ILE A 25 6.82 -1.18 -13.31
N PRO A 26 5.60 -1.48 -13.79
CA PRO A 26 5.40 -2.06 -15.12
C PRO A 26 5.79 -1.08 -16.22
N SER A 27 6.20 -1.61 -17.37
CA SER A 27 6.57 -0.82 -18.55
C SER A 27 5.38 -0.24 -19.33
N ALA A 28 4.14 -0.61 -19.00
CA ALA A 28 2.91 -0.16 -19.66
C ALA A 28 2.25 0.99 -18.89
N THR A 29 1.58 1.91 -19.58
CA THR A 29 0.79 2.96 -18.91
C THR A 29 -0.26 2.32 -17.99
N PRO A 30 -0.38 2.75 -16.71
CA PRO A 30 -1.38 2.20 -15.82
C PRO A 30 -2.79 2.49 -16.36
N THR A 31 -3.73 1.61 -16.00
CA THR A 31 -5.15 1.79 -16.31
C THR A 31 -5.99 1.41 -15.09
N PRO A 32 -7.28 1.80 -15.04
CA PRO A 32 -8.20 1.34 -13.99
C PRO A 32 -8.27 -0.18 -13.85
N ASP A 33 -8.17 -0.90 -14.98
CA ASP A 33 -8.21 -2.36 -15.06
C ASP A 33 -6.84 -3.04 -14.80
N ALA A 34 -5.75 -2.28 -14.90
CA ALA A 34 -4.38 -2.73 -14.64
C ALA A 34 -3.56 -1.57 -14.01
N PRO A 35 -3.80 -1.25 -12.73
CA PRO A 35 -3.12 -0.16 -12.06
C PRO A 35 -1.69 -0.54 -11.69
N PHE A 36 -0.85 0.47 -11.50
CA PHE A 36 0.43 0.30 -10.82
C PHE A 36 0.18 0.10 -9.34
N LEU A 37 0.86 -0.89 -8.76
CA LEU A 37 0.67 -1.30 -7.37
C LEU A 37 1.98 -1.18 -6.61
N PHE A 38 1.90 -0.59 -5.43
CA PHE A 38 2.99 -0.47 -4.48
C PHE A 38 2.49 -0.82 -3.09
N SER A 39 3.28 -1.59 -2.35
CA SER A 39 2.91 -1.96 -0.98
C SER A 39 4.12 -2.06 -0.07
N VAL A 40 3.92 -1.64 1.18
CA VAL A 40 4.84 -1.89 2.28
C VAL A 40 4.14 -2.80 3.26
N VAL A 41 4.78 -3.92 3.58
CA VAL A 41 4.25 -4.91 4.52
C VAL A 41 5.22 -5.11 5.68
N SER A 42 4.67 -5.26 6.88
CA SER A 42 5.46 -5.79 7.99
C SER A 42 5.76 -7.27 7.73
N PRO A 43 6.95 -7.77 8.10
CA PRO A 43 7.28 -9.17 8.03
C PRO A 43 6.40 -9.96 9.00
N GLU A 44 6.13 -11.21 8.65
CA GLU A 44 5.51 -12.16 9.56
C GLU A 44 6.46 -12.44 10.74
N LYS A 45 5.94 -12.44 11.96
CA LYS A 45 6.73 -12.68 13.18
C LYS A 45 5.95 -13.58 14.12
N GLY A 46 6.47 -14.78 14.38
CA GLY A 46 5.99 -15.65 15.46
C GLY A 46 4.49 -15.94 15.46
N GLY A 47 3.88 -16.15 14.28
CA GLY A 47 2.44 -16.42 14.14
C GLY A 47 1.54 -15.18 14.00
N GLN A 48 2.11 -13.97 14.00
CA GLN A 48 1.37 -12.77 13.56
C GLN A 48 1.45 -12.61 12.03
N PRO A 49 0.31 -12.41 11.36
CA PRO A 49 0.28 -12.19 9.91
C PRO A 49 0.96 -10.87 9.54
N ALA A 50 1.46 -10.80 8.31
CA ALA A 50 1.98 -9.57 7.72
C ALA A 50 0.88 -8.50 7.68
N ASN A 51 1.18 -7.30 8.15
CA ASN A 51 0.28 -6.16 8.09
C ASN A 51 0.68 -5.25 6.94
N THR A 52 -0.27 -4.86 6.10
CA THR A 52 -0.06 -3.83 5.08
C THR A 52 -0.04 -2.46 5.74
N LEU A 53 1.11 -1.78 5.65
CA LEU A 53 1.37 -0.47 6.26
C LEU A 53 1.17 0.66 5.27
N LEU A 54 1.44 0.39 4.00
CA LEU A 54 1.18 1.29 2.91
C LEU A 54 0.71 0.47 1.72
N GLU A 55 -0.37 0.91 1.10
CA GLU A 55 -0.91 0.36 -0.14
C GLU A 55 -1.20 1.52 -1.07
N VAL A 56 -0.64 1.49 -2.27
CA VAL A 56 -0.87 2.50 -3.30
C VAL A 56 -1.27 1.80 -4.59
N ALA A 57 -2.34 2.28 -5.21
CA ALA A 57 -2.76 1.89 -6.54
C ALA A 57 -2.96 3.13 -7.42
N ILE A 58 -2.37 3.14 -8.60
CA ILE A 58 -2.48 4.25 -9.57
C ILE A 58 -2.98 3.66 -10.88
N GLY A 59 -4.21 3.98 -11.25
CA GLY A 59 -4.83 3.59 -12.51
C GLY A 59 -4.74 4.70 -13.57
N ASN A 60 -5.07 5.94 -13.23
CA ASN A 60 -4.91 7.14 -14.07
C ASN A 60 -5.07 8.40 -13.19
N SER A 61 -5.20 9.59 -13.77
CA SER A 61 -5.34 10.85 -13.03
C SER A 61 -6.56 10.90 -12.10
N SER A 62 -7.62 10.15 -12.39
CA SER A 62 -8.86 10.09 -11.59
C SER A 62 -9.04 8.77 -10.84
N ASN A 63 -8.03 7.92 -10.87
CA ASN A 63 -8.04 6.61 -10.24
C ASN A 63 -6.75 6.43 -9.45
N ILE A 64 -6.75 6.99 -8.24
CA ILE A 64 -5.62 6.95 -7.31
C ILE A 64 -6.16 6.44 -5.98
N TYR A 65 -5.46 5.50 -5.38
CA TYR A 65 -5.80 4.95 -4.07
C TYR A 65 -4.54 4.87 -3.24
N ILE A 66 -4.60 5.40 -2.02
CA ILE A 66 -3.52 5.37 -1.03
C ILE A 66 -4.15 5.01 0.30
N ALA A 67 -3.68 3.94 0.92
CA ALA A 67 -3.98 3.62 2.30
C ALA A 67 -2.71 3.49 3.13
N VAL A 68 -2.74 4.08 4.31
CA VAL A 68 -1.62 4.09 5.26
C VAL A 68 -2.14 3.59 6.61
N ALA A 69 -1.40 2.65 7.18
CA ALA A 69 -1.57 2.20 8.55
C ALA A 69 -0.21 2.30 9.27
N PRO A 70 -0.14 2.94 10.45
CA PRO A 70 1.10 3.02 11.20
C PRO A 70 1.50 1.62 11.72
N PRO A 71 2.81 1.32 11.83
CA PRO A 71 3.25 0.08 12.45
C PRO A 71 2.78 0.03 13.91
N GLY A 72 2.05 -1.03 14.29
CA GLY A 72 1.54 -1.17 15.66
C GLY A 72 2.63 -1.21 16.73
N SER A 73 3.85 -1.67 16.40
CA SER A 73 5.00 -1.59 17.30
C SER A 73 5.44 -0.16 17.59
N LEU A 74 5.40 0.72 16.59
CA LEU A 74 5.74 2.14 16.75
C LEU A 74 4.70 2.86 17.63
N LEU A 75 3.41 2.52 17.48
CA LEU A 75 2.36 3.04 18.37
C LEU A 75 2.58 2.63 19.83
N LYS A 76 3.06 1.40 20.07
CA LYS A 76 3.39 0.88 21.41
C LYS A 76 4.65 1.53 22.00
N GLU A 77 5.72 1.67 21.21
CA GLU A 77 6.96 2.32 21.68
C GLU A 77 6.75 3.79 22.05
N THR A 78 5.86 4.48 21.33
CA THR A 78 5.53 5.88 21.59
C THR A 78 4.47 6.07 22.68
N GLY A 79 3.84 5.00 23.16
CA GLY A 79 2.75 5.03 24.13
C GLY A 79 1.44 5.65 23.61
N VAL A 80 1.37 5.91 22.30
CA VAL A 80 0.19 6.45 21.60
C VAL A 80 -0.91 5.41 21.49
N ASP A 81 -0.56 4.13 21.55
CA ASP A 81 -1.48 2.98 21.57
C ASP A 81 -2.51 3.04 22.72
N LYS A 82 -2.22 3.77 23.80
CA LYS A 82 -3.16 4.02 24.90
C LYS A 82 -4.35 4.92 24.53
N VAL A 83 -4.25 5.60 23.40
CA VAL A 83 -5.25 6.56 22.91
C VAL A 83 -5.75 6.18 21.51
N VAL A 84 -4.88 5.62 20.68
CA VAL A 84 -5.20 5.20 19.30
C VAL A 84 -4.98 3.70 19.19
N GLU A 85 -6.08 2.94 19.23
CA GLU A 85 -6.06 1.48 19.12
C GLU A 85 -5.71 1.03 17.70
N ASN A 86 -6.26 1.70 16.68
CA ASN A 86 -5.96 1.49 15.27
C ASN A 86 -6.15 2.80 14.48
N LEU A 87 -5.28 3.08 13.51
CA LEU A 87 -5.42 4.19 12.57
C LEU A 87 -5.26 3.67 11.15
N ASN A 88 -6.26 3.92 10.31
CA ASN A 88 -6.18 3.67 8.87
C ASN A 88 -6.60 4.95 8.15
N VAL A 89 -5.68 5.52 7.37
CA VAL A 89 -5.95 6.71 6.57
C VAL A 89 -6.05 6.27 5.12
N VAL A 90 -7.19 6.53 4.50
CA VAL A 90 -7.45 6.21 3.10
C VAL A 90 -7.72 7.50 2.33
N VAL A 91 -6.98 7.71 1.26
CA VAL A 91 -7.21 8.76 0.28
C VAL A 91 -7.48 8.07 -1.05
N SER A 92 -8.64 8.32 -1.64
CA SER A 92 -9.03 7.69 -2.89
C SER A 92 -9.77 8.65 -3.82
N GLU A 93 -9.35 8.65 -5.08
CA GLU A 93 -10.10 9.17 -6.22
C GLU A 93 -10.54 7.96 -7.08
N GLY A 94 -11.84 7.85 -7.35
CA GLY A 94 -12.46 6.62 -7.84
C GLY A 94 -12.62 5.55 -6.75
N LYS A 95 -13.23 4.41 -7.11
CA LYS A 95 -13.51 3.31 -6.16
C LYS A 95 -12.58 2.13 -6.43
N TYR A 96 -11.57 1.95 -5.58
CA TYR A 96 -10.62 0.83 -5.69
C TYR A 96 -11.13 -0.42 -4.97
N ASN A 97 -11.10 -1.56 -5.66
CA ASN A 97 -11.41 -2.88 -5.14
C ASN A 97 -10.11 -3.62 -4.81
N LYS A 98 -9.85 -3.80 -3.51
CA LYS A 98 -8.65 -4.46 -2.99
C LYS A 98 -8.54 -5.94 -3.35
N THR A 99 -9.68 -6.61 -3.50
CA THR A 99 -9.74 -8.04 -3.82
C THR A 99 -9.32 -8.27 -5.27
N ASP A 100 -9.91 -7.49 -6.17
CA ASP A 100 -9.68 -7.64 -7.61
C ASP A 100 -8.48 -6.85 -8.11
N LYS A 101 -7.91 -5.99 -7.25
CA LYS A 101 -6.80 -5.07 -7.51
C LYS A 101 -7.05 -4.15 -8.70
N LYS A 102 -8.27 -3.62 -8.79
CA LYS A 102 -8.77 -2.78 -9.89
C LYS A 102 -9.64 -1.65 -9.38
N PHE A 103 -9.79 -0.61 -10.17
CA PHE A 103 -10.81 0.40 -9.94
C PHE A 103 -12.13 -0.04 -10.57
N ASP A 104 -13.22 0.10 -9.83
CA ASP A 104 -14.56 -0.09 -10.37
C ASP A 104 -14.76 0.90 -11.52
N LYS A 105 -15.41 0.47 -12.60
CA LYS A 105 -15.81 1.39 -13.66
C LYS A 105 -16.78 2.40 -13.06
N ASP A 106 -16.44 3.68 -13.16
CA ASP A 106 -17.40 4.74 -12.87
C ASP A 106 -18.64 4.49 -13.73
N LYS A 107 -19.78 4.26 -13.07
CA LYS A 107 -21.08 4.32 -13.74
C LYS A 107 -21.30 5.79 -14.03
N ASN A 108 -20.76 6.28 -15.15
CA ASN A 108 -21.08 7.61 -15.67
C ASN A 108 -22.62 7.72 -15.73
N LYS A 109 -23.14 8.68 -14.99
CA LYS A 109 -24.53 9.13 -15.05
C LYS A 109 -24.58 10.32 -16.00
#